data_AF-A0A2N6P0V5-F1
#
_entry.id   AF-A0A2N6P0V5-F1
#
_cell.length_a   1.000
_cell.length_b   1.000
_cell.length_c   1.000
_cell.angle_alpha   90.00
_cell.angle_beta   90.00
_cell.angle_gamma   90.00
#
_symmetry.space_group_name_H-M   'P 1'
#
loop_
_entity.id
_entity.type
_entity.pdbx_description
1 polymer ?
#
loop_
_entity_poly.entity_id
_entity_poly.type
_entity_poly.pdbx_seq_one_letter_code
_entity_poly.pdbx_strand_id
1 'polypeptide(L)'
;MTLLPRLSFGLLVHSQLWCLLARAAVVLHDFNIGWVTVNPDGAFDRTAIGINGQWPIPRIDANVGDTVIINVHNQLGNQSTSLHFHGLLMNGTIHMDGPSQVTQCPIPPGGSFTYNFTIDQPGTYWYHSHTHSQYPDGLRGPLIIHDPDSPYRGEYDDEIILTLSDWYHDQMAHLIPQFMSKGNPTGAEPVPQAALMNDTQHLQVFVKPKTTYLLRLINIGAFAGQYFWIEGHSMTVVEVDGVYTKPYETHMVYLSAAQRYSVLVTTKDDAGSNFAIVGSMDTSLFDLLPADLDWNVTSWLVYDTSKNLPKPVPVSEFEPIDDMKLFPHDSMQLLPDPQRTVKLEVKMDNLGDGANYAFFNNNTYREPKVPSLYTALTAGQLATNPKVYGDYTNSFVLEKDQVVQIVINNFDDGRHPFHLHGHQFQVIHRSDEDGGEFIEAAQMQPAFPSTPMRRDTVVVEGNGNAVLRFKADNPGVWLFHCHIEWHIVSGLLATFVEAPLELQKTIELPASHLDNCKAAGLPFNGNAAGNTDNFLDLTGQNAPPGPLPDGFTAKGIVAFLISCIVGVTGLLFVAWFGLSPREVSESARDELLADGEDDGTSAVEDASVGDSEDDYEQRRSTDHLLGGSSRGGRA
;
A
#
# COMPACT_ATOMS: atom_id res chain seq x y z
N MET A 1 -33.74 76.60 53.81
CA MET A 1 -33.45 76.32 52.38
C MET A 1 -32.55 75.08 52.32
N THR A 2 -32.72 74.26 51.29
CA THR A 2 -32.35 72.83 51.26
C THR A 2 -30.87 72.55 51.01
N LEU A 3 -30.35 71.49 51.66
CA LEU A 3 -29.09 70.85 51.31
C LEU A 3 -29.26 69.93 50.08
N LEU A 4 -28.18 69.77 49.31
CA LEU A 4 -27.98 68.68 48.35
C LEU A 4 -26.48 68.30 48.31
N PRO A 5 -26.10 67.02 48.52
CA PRO A 5 -24.71 66.58 48.44
C PRO A 5 -24.30 66.14 47.02
N ARG A 6 -22.99 66.15 46.74
CA ARG A 6 -22.41 65.61 45.50
C ARG A 6 -22.27 64.08 45.58
N LEU A 7 -22.61 63.39 44.50
CA LEU A 7 -22.43 61.95 44.33
C LEU A 7 -21.23 61.65 43.40
N SER A 8 -20.53 60.56 43.70
CA SER A 8 -19.29 60.14 43.05
C SER A 8 -19.52 59.53 41.66
N PHE A 9 -18.64 59.82 40.70
CA PHE A 9 -18.58 59.12 39.42
C PHE A 9 -17.83 57.78 39.58
N GLY A 10 -18.49 56.67 39.24
CA GLY A 10 -17.85 55.36 39.06
C GLY A 10 -17.47 55.14 37.59
N LEU A 11 -16.26 54.66 37.32
CA LEU A 11 -15.84 54.25 35.99
C LEU A 11 -16.38 52.84 35.68
N LEU A 12 -17.17 52.72 34.61
CA LEU A 12 -17.66 51.43 34.09
C LEU A 12 -16.75 50.97 32.94
N VAL A 13 -15.79 50.09 33.26
CA VAL A 13 -14.94 49.42 32.26
C VAL A 13 -15.80 48.45 31.46
N HIS A 14 -16.01 48.74 30.17
CA HIS A 14 -16.69 47.83 29.26
C HIS A 14 -15.70 46.76 28.76
N SER A 15 -15.87 45.53 29.24
CA SER A 15 -15.23 44.36 28.63
C SER A 15 -15.90 44.05 27.29
N GLN A 16 -15.24 44.35 26.18
CA GLN A 16 -15.66 43.82 24.88
C GLN A 16 -15.28 42.34 24.80
N LEU A 17 -16.28 41.46 24.91
CA LEU A 17 -16.14 40.07 24.47
C LEU A 17 -16.01 40.08 22.95
N TRP A 18 -14.82 39.81 22.44
CA TRP A 18 -14.63 39.48 21.03
C TRP A 18 -15.02 38.01 20.83
N CYS A 19 -16.28 37.75 20.51
CA CYS A 19 -16.68 36.45 19.99
C CYS A 19 -16.04 36.27 18.60
N LEU A 20 -14.98 35.45 18.55
CA LEU A 20 -14.49 34.88 17.31
C LEU A 20 -15.58 33.94 16.78
N LEU A 21 -16.41 34.45 15.88
CA LEU A 21 -17.27 33.62 15.06
C LEU A 21 -16.36 32.86 14.09
N ALA A 22 -16.06 31.60 14.40
CA ALA A 22 -15.55 30.65 13.42
C ALA A 22 -16.55 30.62 12.27
N ARG A 23 -16.10 31.07 11.09
CA ARG A 23 -16.96 31.29 9.94
C ARG A 23 -16.55 30.29 8.88
N ALA A 24 -17.28 29.17 8.82
CA ALA A 24 -17.16 28.15 7.78
C ALA A 24 -16.92 28.81 6.42
N ALA A 25 -15.76 28.57 5.84
CA ALA A 25 -15.36 29.08 4.55
C ALA A 25 -15.75 28.09 3.44
N VAL A 26 -15.75 28.59 2.20
CA VAL A 26 -15.80 27.73 1.02
C VAL A 26 -14.41 27.71 0.43
N VAL A 27 -13.76 26.55 0.46
CA VAL A 27 -12.46 26.29 -0.15
C VAL A 27 -12.73 25.77 -1.57
N LEU A 28 -12.57 26.64 -2.57
CA LEU A 28 -12.88 26.36 -3.97
C LEU A 28 -11.60 26.05 -4.76
N HIS A 29 -11.62 24.94 -5.49
CA HIS A 29 -10.60 24.55 -6.45
C HIS A 29 -11.19 24.24 -7.82
N ASP A 30 -10.52 24.70 -8.88
CA ASP A 30 -10.79 24.31 -10.26
C ASP A 30 -9.59 23.50 -10.78
N PHE A 31 -9.79 22.21 -11.02
CA PHE A 31 -8.75 21.22 -11.33
C PHE A 31 -8.89 20.71 -12.77
N ASN A 32 -8.02 21.19 -13.66
CA ASN A 32 -7.84 20.61 -15.00
C ASN A 32 -6.81 19.48 -14.91
N ILE A 33 -7.28 18.23 -14.86
CA ILE A 33 -6.43 17.03 -14.81
C ILE A 33 -5.91 16.75 -16.23
N GLY A 34 -4.59 16.70 -16.41
CA GLY A 34 -3.98 16.53 -17.72
C GLY A 34 -2.54 16.03 -17.65
N TRP A 35 -1.93 15.78 -18.80
CA TRP A 35 -0.56 15.26 -18.88
C TRP A 35 0.48 16.39 -18.76
N VAL A 36 1.58 16.10 -18.06
CA VAL A 36 2.76 16.94 -17.91
C VAL A 36 4.04 16.10 -18.07
N THR A 37 5.18 16.74 -18.30
CA THR A 37 6.50 16.08 -18.33
C THR A 37 7.27 16.42 -17.06
N VAL A 38 7.81 15.40 -16.40
CA VAL A 38 8.47 15.51 -15.08
C VAL A 38 9.72 14.63 -15.04
N ASN A 39 10.65 14.95 -14.13
CA ASN A 39 11.90 14.21 -13.94
C ASN A 39 12.37 14.39 -12.48
N PRO A 40 11.68 13.76 -11.49
CA PRO A 40 11.85 14.04 -10.06
C PRO A 40 13.12 13.44 -9.44
N ASP A 41 13.66 12.39 -10.04
CA ASP A 41 14.89 11.68 -9.65
C ASP A 41 16.09 12.05 -10.54
N GLY A 42 15.89 12.92 -11.53
CA GLY A 42 16.94 13.33 -12.46
C GLY A 42 17.34 12.27 -13.49
N ALA A 43 16.65 11.12 -13.54
CA ALA A 43 16.98 10.02 -14.46
C ALA A 43 16.60 10.35 -15.91
N PHE A 44 15.31 10.60 -16.18
CA PHE A 44 14.82 11.02 -17.49
C PHE A 44 13.42 11.64 -17.45
N ASP A 45 13.04 12.31 -18.54
CA ASP A 45 11.74 12.96 -18.71
C ASP A 45 10.60 11.93 -18.89
N ARG A 46 9.82 11.70 -17.83
CA ARG A 46 8.62 10.85 -17.81
C ARG A 46 7.36 11.69 -18.02
N THR A 47 6.35 11.12 -18.67
CA THR A 47 5.02 11.74 -18.73
C THR A 47 4.20 11.33 -17.51
N ALA A 48 3.71 12.32 -16.75
CA ALA A 48 2.94 12.15 -15.52
C ALA A 48 1.60 12.90 -15.61
N ILE A 49 0.68 12.60 -14.69
CA ILE A 49 -0.60 13.29 -14.55
C ILE A 49 -0.44 14.45 -13.58
N GLY A 50 -0.71 15.66 -14.06
CA GLY A 50 -0.68 16.90 -13.31
C GLY A 50 -2.05 17.57 -13.22
N ILE A 51 -2.13 18.63 -12.43
CA ILE A 51 -3.32 19.49 -12.31
C ILE A 51 -2.93 20.90 -12.74
N ASN A 52 -3.76 21.51 -13.60
CA ASN A 52 -3.54 22.86 -14.15
C ASN A 52 -2.15 23.03 -14.81
N GLY A 53 -1.65 21.97 -15.43
CA GLY A 53 -0.34 21.94 -16.09
C GLY A 53 0.85 21.98 -15.12
N GLN A 54 0.66 21.63 -13.85
CA GLN A 54 1.71 21.53 -12.84
C GLN A 54 1.75 20.12 -12.22
N TRP A 55 2.96 19.70 -11.87
CA TRP A 55 3.22 18.59 -10.96
C TRP A 55 4.48 18.93 -10.14
N PRO A 56 4.53 18.68 -8.82
CA PRO A 56 3.50 18.04 -7.99
C PRO A 56 2.17 18.80 -7.98
N ILE A 57 1.07 18.07 -7.82
CA ILE A 57 -0.28 18.66 -7.90
C ILE A 57 -0.57 19.52 -6.65
N PRO A 58 -1.50 20.49 -6.71
CA PRO A 58 -1.75 21.40 -5.60
C PRO A 58 -2.14 20.67 -4.31
N ARG A 59 -1.54 21.06 -3.18
CA ARG A 59 -2.06 20.70 -1.86
C ARG A 59 -3.44 21.35 -1.64
N ILE A 60 -4.31 20.65 -0.93
CA ILE A 60 -5.56 21.21 -0.41
C ILE A 60 -5.36 21.53 1.08
N ASP A 61 -5.70 22.75 1.48
CA ASP A 61 -5.73 23.21 2.87
C ASP A 61 -7.15 23.68 3.21
N ALA A 62 -7.71 23.18 4.30
CA ALA A 62 -9.00 23.61 4.83
C ALA A 62 -8.98 23.62 6.37
N ASN A 63 -9.99 24.20 7.01
CA ASN A 63 -10.18 24.13 8.46
C ASN A 63 -11.36 23.21 8.78
N VAL A 64 -11.43 22.70 10.02
CA VAL A 64 -12.63 22.02 10.51
C VAL A 64 -13.85 22.94 10.38
N GLY A 65 -14.91 22.43 9.74
CA GLY A 65 -16.15 23.14 9.43
C GLY A 65 -16.18 23.86 8.08
N ASP A 66 -15.09 23.86 7.30
CA ASP A 66 -15.09 24.41 5.94
C ASP A 66 -15.78 23.47 4.93
N THR A 67 -16.41 24.04 3.91
CA THR A 67 -16.92 23.31 2.75
C THR A 67 -15.90 23.34 1.63
N VAL A 68 -15.42 22.16 1.21
CA VAL A 68 -14.50 22.01 0.08
C VAL A 68 -15.31 21.73 -1.19
N ILE A 69 -15.07 22.54 -2.23
CA ILE A 69 -15.67 22.40 -3.56
C ILE A 69 -14.55 22.26 -4.59
N ILE A 70 -14.52 21.15 -5.34
CA ILE A 70 -13.50 20.86 -6.34
C ILE A 70 -14.17 20.57 -7.67
N ASN A 71 -14.08 21.51 -8.61
CA ASN A 71 -14.52 21.35 -9.98
C ASN A 71 -13.42 20.63 -10.78
N VAL A 72 -13.60 19.35 -11.03
CA VAL A 72 -12.69 18.54 -11.84
C VAL A 72 -13.11 18.59 -13.31
N HIS A 73 -12.14 18.89 -14.18
CA HIS A 73 -12.24 18.77 -15.63
C HIS A 73 -11.20 17.75 -16.12
N ASN A 74 -11.65 16.66 -16.74
CA ASN A 74 -10.74 15.63 -17.26
C ASN A 74 -10.23 16.04 -18.65
N GLN A 75 -8.96 16.43 -18.75
CA GLN A 75 -8.28 16.80 -20.00
C GLN A 75 -7.20 15.76 -20.43
N LEU A 76 -7.19 14.55 -19.84
CA LEU A 76 -6.24 13.48 -20.20
C LEU A 76 -6.40 13.03 -21.67
N GLY A 77 -7.60 13.14 -22.23
CA GLY A 77 -7.90 12.83 -23.63
C GLY A 77 -7.96 11.33 -23.98
N ASN A 78 -7.24 10.48 -23.23
CA ASN A 78 -7.15 9.02 -23.45
C ASN A 78 -7.70 8.17 -22.29
N GLN A 79 -7.79 8.70 -21.08
CA GLN A 79 -8.23 7.98 -19.89
C GLN A 79 -9.36 8.71 -19.15
N SER A 80 -10.29 7.95 -18.56
CA SER A 80 -11.23 8.46 -17.56
C SER A 80 -10.52 8.64 -16.20
N THR A 81 -11.10 9.37 -15.25
CA THR A 81 -10.47 9.63 -13.94
C THR A 81 -11.49 9.81 -12.82
N SER A 82 -11.05 9.82 -11.57
CA SER A 82 -11.82 10.22 -10.39
C SER A 82 -10.85 10.78 -9.33
N LEU A 83 -11.35 11.35 -8.24
CA LEU A 83 -10.54 11.70 -7.07
C LEU A 83 -11.21 11.12 -5.81
N HIS A 84 -10.43 10.38 -5.02
CA HIS A 84 -10.74 9.97 -3.65
C HIS A 84 -9.98 10.84 -2.65
N PHE A 85 -10.55 11.05 -1.47
CA PHE A 85 -10.02 11.89 -0.40
C PHE A 85 -9.73 11.00 0.82
N HIS A 86 -8.56 10.37 0.77
CA HIS A 86 -8.14 9.29 1.66
C HIS A 86 -8.30 9.65 3.13
N GLY A 87 -9.03 8.81 3.87
CA GLY A 87 -9.27 8.94 5.31
C GLY A 87 -10.35 9.96 5.71
N LEU A 88 -10.94 10.69 4.77
CA LEU A 88 -12.16 11.45 5.06
C LEU A 88 -13.36 10.51 5.25
N LEU A 89 -14.15 10.77 6.29
CA LEU A 89 -15.32 9.97 6.64
C LEU A 89 -16.48 10.16 5.66
N MET A 90 -16.52 11.26 4.89
CA MET A 90 -17.59 11.56 3.91
C MET A 90 -19.01 11.42 4.49
N ASN A 91 -19.18 11.79 5.76
CA ASN A 91 -20.44 11.60 6.48
C ASN A 91 -21.58 12.37 5.81
N GLY A 92 -22.68 11.68 5.51
CA GLY A 92 -23.81 12.22 4.73
C GLY A 92 -23.48 12.62 3.28
N THR A 93 -22.26 12.36 2.81
CA THR A 93 -21.72 12.82 1.51
C THR A 93 -20.99 11.71 0.73
N ILE A 94 -21.24 10.43 1.04
CA ILE A 94 -20.74 9.21 0.36
C ILE A 94 -20.62 9.29 -1.18
N HIS A 95 -21.51 10.01 -1.86
CA HIS A 95 -21.44 10.20 -3.32
C HIS A 95 -20.23 11.04 -3.77
N MET A 96 -19.52 11.70 -2.85
CA MET A 96 -18.29 12.45 -3.08
C MET A 96 -17.02 11.66 -2.74
N ASP A 97 -17.13 10.38 -2.35
CA ASP A 97 -16.00 9.57 -1.90
C ASP A 97 -14.97 9.27 -3.00
N GLY A 98 -15.36 9.14 -4.27
CA GLY A 98 -14.39 9.04 -5.38
C GLY A 98 -14.13 7.69 -6.08
N PRO A 99 -14.28 6.49 -5.48
CA PRO A 99 -13.97 5.24 -6.18
C PRO A 99 -14.92 4.97 -7.36
N SER A 100 -14.31 4.79 -8.53
CA SER A 100 -15.01 4.46 -9.77
C SER A 100 -15.70 3.10 -9.68
N GLN A 101 -16.90 3.02 -10.25
CA GLN A 101 -17.79 1.85 -10.17
C GLN A 101 -18.17 1.43 -8.74
N VAL A 102 -17.92 2.27 -7.73
CA VAL A 102 -18.42 2.10 -6.36
C VAL A 102 -19.36 3.25 -6.01
N THR A 103 -18.84 4.46 -5.81
CA THR A 103 -19.65 5.63 -5.42
C THR A 103 -19.97 6.53 -6.61
N GLN A 104 -19.22 6.40 -7.71
CA GLN A 104 -19.50 7.13 -8.94
C GLN A 104 -19.15 6.35 -10.21
N CYS A 105 -19.69 6.78 -11.35
CA CYS A 105 -19.07 6.47 -12.64
C CYS A 105 -17.76 7.26 -12.78
N PRO A 106 -16.74 6.73 -13.47
CA PRO A 106 -15.52 7.49 -13.79
C PRO A 106 -15.85 8.71 -14.65
N ILE A 107 -15.09 9.80 -14.49
CA ILE A 107 -15.20 11.03 -15.27
C ILE A 107 -14.53 10.78 -16.64
N PRO A 108 -15.27 10.70 -17.76
CA PRO A 108 -14.70 10.38 -19.06
C PRO A 108 -13.79 11.53 -19.58
N PRO A 109 -12.94 11.29 -20.59
CA PRO A 109 -12.18 12.35 -21.26
C PRO A 109 -13.09 13.48 -21.77
N GLY A 110 -12.75 14.73 -21.43
CA GLY A 110 -13.58 15.91 -21.71
C GLY A 110 -14.80 16.08 -20.78
N GLY A 111 -15.04 15.12 -19.89
CA GLY A 111 -16.07 15.19 -18.85
C GLY A 111 -15.70 16.09 -17.68
N SER A 112 -16.64 16.29 -16.76
CA SER A 112 -16.42 17.12 -15.57
C SER A 112 -17.26 16.64 -14.38
N PHE A 113 -16.81 16.94 -13.16
CA PHE A 113 -17.49 16.56 -11.92
C PHE A 113 -17.16 17.57 -10.83
N THR A 114 -18.11 17.87 -9.96
CA THR A 114 -17.89 18.74 -8.80
C THR A 114 -17.99 17.91 -7.53
N TYR A 115 -16.86 17.70 -6.85
CA TYR A 115 -16.85 17.22 -5.48
C TYR A 115 -17.26 18.36 -4.56
N ASN A 116 -18.19 18.13 -3.62
CA ASN A 116 -18.68 19.16 -2.71
C ASN A 116 -19.09 18.52 -1.37
N PHE A 117 -18.28 18.73 -0.34
CA PHE A 117 -18.47 18.16 0.99
C PHE A 117 -17.99 19.12 2.08
N THR A 118 -18.52 18.98 3.29
CA THR A 118 -18.07 19.74 4.47
C THR A 118 -17.19 18.84 5.33
N ILE A 119 -16.13 19.41 5.90
CA ILE A 119 -15.11 18.64 6.63
C ILE A 119 -15.26 18.83 8.13
N ASP A 120 -15.75 17.80 8.81
CA ASP A 120 -15.99 17.81 10.26
C ASP A 120 -14.87 17.15 11.08
N GLN A 121 -13.75 16.76 10.44
CA GLN A 121 -12.62 16.07 11.07
C GLN A 121 -11.29 16.80 10.85
N PRO A 122 -10.44 16.97 11.88
CA PRO A 122 -9.10 17.52 11.74
C PRO A 122 -8.08 16.48 11.26
N GLY A 123 -6.88 16.92 10.85
CA GLY A 123 -5.70 16.06 10.72
C GLY A 123 -5.05 16.02 9.33
N THR A 124 -4.22 15.00 9.14
CA THR A 124 -3.35 14.81 7.97
C THR A 124 -3.91 13.73 7.05
N TYR A 125 -4.31 14.16 5.86
CA TYR A 125 -4.90 13.32 4.83
C TYR A 125 -4.20 13.58 3.49
N TRP A 126 -4.66 12.89 2.46
CA TRP A 126 -4.22 13.09 1.09
C TRP A 126 -5.38 12.79 0.14
N TYR A 127 -5.24 13.17 -1.12
CA TYR A 127 -6.22 12.88 -2.15
C TYR A 127 -5.50 12.32 -3.38
N HIS A 128 -6.13 11.38 -4.06
CA HIS A 128 -5.53 10.67 -5.18
C HIS A 128 -6.57 10.15 -6.16
N SER A 129 -6.15 9.78 -7.37
CA SER A 129 -7.05 9.07 -8.27
C SER A 129 -7.37 7.68 -7.76
N HIS A 130 -8.62 7.27 -7.93
CA HIS A 130 -9.11 5.93 -7.65
C HIS A 130 -9.64 5.27 -8.94
N THR A 131 -8.94 5.50 -10.06
CA THR A 131 -9.25 4.99 -11.40
C THR A 131 -7.95 4.70 -12.16
N HIS A 132 -7.89 3.57 -12.89
CA HIS A 132 -6.79 3.17 -13.81
C HIS A 132 -5.37 3.26 -13.23
N SER A 133 -5.19 3.11 -11.91
CA SER A 133 -3.88 3.21 -11.26
C SER A 133 -3.13 4.51 -11.60
N GLN A 134 -3.86 5.63 -11.61
CA GLN A 134 -3.34 6.93 -12.05
C GLN A 134 -2.51 7.68 -10.99
N TYR A 135 -2.64 7.34 -9.71
CA TYR A 135 -1.95 8.09 -8.67
C TYR A 135 -0.43 7.84 -8.61
N PRO A 136 0.10 6.64 -8.90
CA PRO A 136 1.53 6.43 -9.12
C PRO A 136 2.06 7.20 -10.35
N ASP A 137 1.21 7.37 -11.37
CA ASP A 137 1.48 8.21 -12.54
C ASP A 137 1.38 9.72 -12.24
N GLY A 138 1.09 10.13 -11.00
CA GLY A 138 1.27 11.50 -10.51
C GLY A 138 0.04 12.17 -9.90
N LEU A 139 -1.15 11.59 -10.07
CA LEU A 139 -2.41 12.16 -9.58
C LEU A 139 -2.65 11.86 -8.09
N ARG A 140 -1.79 12.41 -7.22
CA ARG A 140 -1.76 12.28 -5.75
C ARG A 140 -1.26 13.58 -5.11
N GLY A 141 -1.86 14.04 -4.00
CA GLY A 141 -1.41 15.25 -3.30
C GLY A 141 -1.90 15.35 -1.86
N PRO A 142 -1.26 16.15 -0.98
CA PRO A 142 -1.68 16.24 0.42
C PRO A 142 -3.00 17.00 0.60
N LEU A 143 -3.72 16.66 1.67
CA LEU A 143 -4.97 17.27 2.12
C LEU A 143 -4.86 17.53 3.62
N ILE A 144 -4.70 18.78 4.03
CA ILE A 144 -4.44 19.14 5.43
C ILE A 144 -5.65 19.87 6.01
N ILE A 145 -6.21 19.32 7.08
CA ILE A 145 -7.34 19.92 7.80
C ILE A 145 -6.85 20.50 9.12
N HIS A 146 -6.79 21.82 9.15
CA HIS A 146 -6.31 22.61 10.28
C HIS A 146 -7.33 22.61 11.42
N ASP A 147 -6.84 22.28 12.61
CA ASP A 147 -7.65 22.20 13.83
C ASP A 147 -7.41 23.42 14.73
N PRO A 148 -8.37 24.34 14.89
CA PRO A 148 -8.26 25.43 15.85
C PRO A 148 -8.24 24.93 17.30
N ASP A 149 -8.78 23.75 17.60
CA ASP A 149 -8.92 23.20 18.95
C ASP A 149 -7.96 22.01 19.21
N SER A 150 -6.91 21.88 18.39
CA SER A 150 -5.91 20.81 18.49
C SER A 150 -5.33 20.67 19.91
N PRO A 151 -5.21 19.45 20.46
CA PRO A 151 -4.66 19.23 21.80
C PRO A 151 -3.19 19.67 21.92
N TYR A 152 -2.47 19.74 20.79
CA TYR A 152 -1.07 20.16 20.69
C TYR A 152 -0.89 21.63 20.29
N ARG A 153 -1.97 22.42 20.29
CA ARG A 153 -1.95 23.83 19.89
C ARG A 153 -1.02 24.63 20.80
N GLY A 154 0.05 25.18 20.22
CA GLY A 154 1.07 25.96 20.92
C GLY A 154 2.21 25.14 21.52
N GLU A 155 2.28 23.83 21.24
CA GLU A 155 3.47 23.00 21.48
C GLU A 155 4.48 23.02 20.30
N TYR A 156 4.06 23.57 19.16
CA TYR A 156 4.87 23.79 17.97
C TYR A 156 4.76 25.24 17.48
N ASP A 157 5.82 25.70 16.80
CA ASP A 157 5.98 27.06 16.28
C ASP A 157 5.58 27.19 14.79
N ASP A 158 5.68 26.10 14.02
CA ASP A 158 5.47 26.06 12.57
C ASP A 158 5.17 24.62 12.08
N GLU A 159 4.62 24.46 10.88
CA GLU A 159 4.29 23.15 10.29
C GLU A 159 5.12 22.84 9.02
N ILE A 160 5.51 21.58 8.86
CA ILE A 160 6.24 21.08 7.68
C ILE A 160 5.51 19.83 7.18
N ILE A 161 5.25 19.75 5.87
CA ILE A 161 4.62 18.57 5.26
C ILE A 161 5.66 17.88 4.36
N LEU A 162 5.82 16.58 4.58
CA LEU A 162 6.73 15.70 3.84
C LEU A 162 5.95 14.49 3.32
N THR A 163 5.83 14.39 2.00
CA THR A 163 5.39 13.17 1.34
C THR A 163 6.58 12.25 1.10
N LEU A 164 6.35 10.95 1.17
CA LEU A 164 7.26 9.88 0.77
C LEU A 164 6.56 9.07 -0.32
N SER A 165 7.30 8.61 -1.31
CA SER A 165 6.73 7.73 -2.35
C SER A 165 7.81 6.93 -3.04
N ASP A 166 7.41 5.79 -3.58
CA ASP A 166 8.11 5.16 -4.68
C ASP A 166 7.91 5.92 -6.00
N TRP A 167 8.78 5.66 -6.98
CA TRP A 167 8.71 6.23 -8.31
C TRP A 167 9.05 5.20 -9.37
N TYR A 168 8.19 5.13 -10.37
CA TYR A 168 8.33 4.25 -11.52
C TYR A 168 8.77 5.07 -12.74
N HIS A 169 9.63 4.47 -13.55
CA HIS A 169 10.12 5.03 -14.81
C HIS A 169 9.12 4.81 -15.96
N ASP A 170 8.44 3.67 -15.98
CA ASP A 170 7.32 3.37 -16.87
C ASP A 170 5.98 3.84 -16.29
N GLN A 171 4.97 4.07 -17.15
CA GLN A 171 3.60 4.38 -16.73
C GLN A 171 2.84 3.12 -16.28
N MET A 172 1.88 3.26 -15.37
CA MET A 172 1.05 2.15 -14.90
C MET A 172 0.27 1.48 -16.04
N ALA A 173 -0.15 2.26 -17.05
CA ALA A 173 -0.77 1.74 -18.28
C ALA A 173 0.14 0.80 -19.11
N HIS A 174 1.47 0.85 -18.92
CA HIS A 174 2.43 -0.06 -19.55
C HIS A 174 2.81 -1.23 -18.62
N LEU A 175 2.93 -0.99 -17.31
CA LEU A 175 3.32 -1.99 -16.33
C LEU A 175 2.21 -3.01 -16.02
N ILE A 176 0.95 -2.57 -15.90
CA ILE A 176 -0.19 -3.43 -15.55
C ILE A 176 -0.36 -4.61 -16.53
N PRO A 177 -0.29 -4.44 -17.86
CA PRO A 177 -0.34 -5.58 -18.80
C PRO A 177 0.84 -6.56 -18.70
N GLN A 178 1.95 -6.18 -18.08
CA GLN A 178 3.09 -7.08 -17.82
C GLN A 178 2.87 -7.85 -16.51
N PHE A 179 2.47 -7.13 -15.46
CA PHE A 179 2.11 -7.66 -14.14
C PHE A 179 0.95 -8.66 -14.22
N MET A 180 -0.18 -8.26 -14.82
CA MET A 180 -1.37 -9.10 -15.04
C MET A 180 -1.19 -10.01 -16.26
N SER A 181 -0.18 -10.88 -16.24
CA SER A 181 0.11 -11.77 -17.36
C SER A 181 0.57 -13.16 -16.94
N LYS A 182 0.33 -14.14 -17.80
CA LYS A 182 0.94 -15.48 -17.73
C LYS A 182 2.47 -15.50 -17.82
N GLY A 183 3.11 -14.37 -18.12
CA GLY A 183 4.56 -14.19 -18.05
C GLY A 183 5.04 -13.95 -16.62
N ASN A 184 4.13 -13.54 -15.72
CA ASN A 184 4.36 -13.27 -14.31
C ASN A 184 3.48 -14.17 -13.40
N PRO A 185 3.61 -15.50 -13.47
CA PRO A 185 2.72 -16.42 -12.74
C PRO A 185 2.98 -16.47 -11.22
N THR A 186 4.03 -15.83 -10.72
CA THR A 186 4.21 -15.61 -9.28
C THR A 186 3.32 -14.48 -8.76
N GLY A 187 2.94 -13.54 -9.62
CA GLY A 187 2.33 -12.28 -9.19
C GLY A 187 3.34 -11.24 -8.72
N ALA A 188 4.63 -11.39 -9.05
CA ALA A 188 5.68 -10.46 -8.65
C ALA A 188 5.33 -9.02 -9.04
N GLU A 189 5.30 -8.12 -8.07
CA GLU A 189 5.06 -6.70 -8.32
C GLU A 189 6.23 -6.09 -9.10
N PRO A 190 5.98 -5.22 -10.09
CA PRO A 190 7.00 -4.38 -10.65
C PRO A 190 7.68 -3.57 -9.54
N VAL A 191 9.00 -3.70 -9.44
CA VAL A 191 9.81 -2.95 -8.48
C VAL A 191 9.98 -1.51 -8.98
N PRO A 192 9.78 -0.48 -8.15
CA PRO A 192 10.03 0.91 -8.53
C PRO A 192 11.52 1.17 -8.78
N GLN A 193 11.87 2.34 -9.33
CA GLN A 193 13.26 2.70 -9.62
C GLN A 193 13.88 3.62 -8.56
N ALA A 194 13.08 4.51 -7.95
CA ALA A 194 13.60 5.46 -6.97
C ALA A 194 12.64 5.73 -5.81
N ALA A 195 13.18 6.12 -4.65
CA ALA A 195 12.45 6.77 -3.58
C ALA A 195 12.45 8.30 -3.78
N LEU A 196 11.32 8.96 -3.48
CA LEU A 196 11.15 10.42 -3.53
C LEU A 196 10.65 10.97 -2.19
N MET A 197 10.96 12.25 -1.92
CA MET A 197 10.48 13.00 -0.76
C MET A 197 10.01 14.39 -1.21
N ASN A 198 8.73 14.72 -1.00
CA ASN A 198 8.06 15.84 -1.69
C ASN A 198 8.29 15.81 -3.20
N ASP A 199 8.16 14.62 -3.80
CA ASP A 199 8.23 14.39 -5.26
C ASP A 199 9.54 14.91 -5.90
N THR A 200 10.63 14.90 -5.13
CA THR A 200 12.01 15.20 -5.57
C THR A 200 12.99 14.31 -4.82
N GLN A 201 14.21 14.20 -5.33
CA GLN A 201 15.37 13.85 -4.50
C GLN A 201 16.01 15.12 -3.90
N HIS A 202 16.80 14.97 -2.84
CA HIS A 202 17.70 16.03 -2.32
C HIS A 202 17.01 17.30 -1.78
N LEU A 203 15.83 17.16 -1.17
CA LEU A 203 15.07 18.27 -0.58
C LEU A 203 15.85 18.96 0.54
N GLN A 204 15.79 20.29 0.59
CA GLN A 204 16.32 21.10 1.70
C GLN A 204 15.17 21.75 2.48
N VAL A 205 15.09 21.41 3.77
CA VAL A 205 14.08 21.87 4.71
C VAL A 205 14.74 22.86 5.67
N PHE A 206 14.49 24.15 5.47
CA PHE A 206 15.13 25.21 6.25
C PHE A 206 14.47 25.36 7.62
N VAL A 207 15.26 25.27 8.69
CA VAL A 207 14.77 25.34 10.07
C VAL A 207 15.53 26.36 10.91
N LYS A 208 14.84 26.92 11.90
CA LYS A 208 15.43 27.78 12.93
C LYS A 208 15.93 26.90 14.10
N PRO A 209 17.06 27.22 14.75
CA PRO A 209 17.44 26.59 16.00
C PRO A 209 16.37 26.78 17.10
N LYS A 210 16.32 25.84 18.06
CA LYS A 210 15.46 25.89 19.25
C LYS A 210 13.99 26.25 18.97
N THR A 211 13.46 25.64 17.93
CA THR A 211 12.11 25.80 17.39
C THR A 211 11.50 24.41 17.23
N THR A 212 10.26 24.21 17.67
CA THR A 212 9.54 22.92 17.53
C THR A 212 8.66 22.97 16.29
N TYR A 213 8.84 22.00 15.40
CA TYR A 213 8.06 21.87 14.17
C TYR A 213 7.11 20.67 14.26
N LEU A 214 5.88 20.84 13.78
CA LEU A 214 4.98 19.72 13.51
C LEU A 214 5.24 19.21 12.09
N LEU A 215 5.87 18.04 11.97
CA LEU A 215 6.12 17.37 10.70
C LEU A 215 4.96 16.42 10.39
N ARG A 216 4.23 16.69 9.31
CA ARG A 216 3.16 15.85 8.77
C ARG A 216 3.72 14.95 7.67
N LEU A 217 3.90 13.68 8.01
CA LEU A 217 4.47 12.64 7.15
C LEU A 217 3.34 11.88 6.46
N ILE A 218 3.46 11.65 5.14
CA ILE A 218 2.43 10.97 4.33
C ILE A 218 3.14 10.03 3.34
N ASN A 219 2.90 8.72 3.40
CA ASN A 219 3.34 7.84 2.32
C ASN A 219 2.26 7.80 1.22
N ILE A 220 2.59 8.39 0.07
CA ILE A 220 1.74 8.46 -1.14
C ILE A 220 2.27 7.54 -2.26
N GLY A 221 3.17 6.61 -1.92
CA GLY A 221 3.68 5.59 -2.83
C GLY A 221 2.64 4.54 -3.23
N ALA A 222 2.90 3.86 -4.33
CA ALA A 222 2.05 2.84 -4.92
C ALA A 222 2.15 1.47 -4.22
N PHE A 223 3.29 1.18 -3.62
CA PHE A 223 3.69 -0.16 -3.19
C PHE A 223 4.57 -0.11 -1.94
N ALA A 224 5.66 0.65 -1.99
CA ALA A 224 6.71 0.56 -0.98
C ALA A 224 6.28 1.17 0.36
N GLY A 225 6.39 0.38 1.43
CA GLY A 225 6.55 0.91 2.78
C GLY A 225 7.80 1.77 2.89
N GLN A 226 7.80 2.74 3.80
CA GLN A 226 8.87 3.73 3.95
C GLN A 226 9.27 3.85 5.42
N TYR A 227 10.53 3.55 5.72
CA TYR A 227 11.18 3.90 6.99
C TYR A 227 11.61 5.37 6.94
N PHE A 228 11.25 6.16 7.93
CA PHE A 228 11.62 7.57 8.03
C PHE A 228 12.31 7.89 9.36
N TRP A 229 13.44 8.59 9.28
CA TRP A 229 14.14 9.13 10.46
C TRP A 229 14.87 10.44 10.14
N ILE A 230 15.25 11.16 11.20
CA ILE A 230 16.02 12.40 11.13
C ILE A 230 17.27 12.24 11.98
N GLU A 231 18.44 12.37 11.38
CA GLU A 231 19.70 12.14 12.08
C GLU A 231 19.88 13.08 13.26
N GLY A 232 20.31 12.52 14.39
CA GLY A 232 20.54 13.25 15.63
C GLY A 232 19.27 13.79 16.31
N HIS A 233 18.07 13.51 15.81
CA HIS A 233 16.81 13.98 16.37
C HIS A 233 15.93 12.80 16.85
N SER A 234 15.17 13.02 17.92
CA SER A 234 13.98 12.22 18.21
C SER A 234 12.75 12.93 17.62
N MET A 235 11.69 12.13 17.45
CA MET A 235 10.40 12.54 16.92
C MET A 235 9.34 12.11 17.93
N THR A 236 8.40 12.99 18.26
CA THR A 236 7.30 12.65 19.17
C THR A 236 6.01 12.51 18.37
N VAL A 237 5.52 11.28 18.21
CA VAL A 237 4.25 10.99 17.52
C VAL A 237 3.10 11.61 18.30
N VAL A 238 2.27 12.38 17.59
CA VAL A 238 1.11 13.10 18.13
C VAL A 238 -0.18 12.89 17.33
N GLU A 239 -0.09 12.37 16.11
CA GLU A 239 -1.22 12.04 15.24
C GLU A 239 -0.88 10.83 14.36
N VAL A 240 -1.86 9.98 14.08
CA VAL A 240 -1.81 8.89 13.10
C VAL A 240 -3.11 8.85 12.31
N ASP A 241 -3.03 8.88 10.98
CA ASP A 241 -4.19 8.83 10.08
C ASP A 241 -5.37 9.76 10.48
N GLY A 242 -5.07 11.00 10.92
CA GLY A 242 -6.07 11.96 11.40
C GLY A 242 -6.57 11.77 12.84
N VAL A 243 -6.09 10.75 13.56
CA VAL A 243 -6.40 10.53 14.99
C VAL A 243 -5.25 11.05 15.85
N TYR A 244 -5.53 12.05 16.69
CA TYR A 244 -4.56 12.48 17.70
C TYR A 244 -4.24 11.35 18.68
N THR A 245 -2.95 11.10 18.91
CA THR A 245 -2.44 10.16 19.91
C THR A 245 -2.07 10.91 21.19
N LYS A 246 -1.72 10.18 22.25
CA LYS A 246 -0.86 10.71 23.32
C LYS A 246 0.59 10.76 22.81
N PRO A 247 1.45 11.64 23.36
CA PRO A 247 2.84 11.77 22.90
C PRO A 247 3.60 10.46 23.05
N TYR A 248 4.29 10.03 21.99
CA TYR A 248 5.19 8.88 22.02
C TYR A 248 6.50 9.21 21.32
N GLU A 249 7.62 9.18 22.06
CA GLU A 249 8.95 9.47 21.51
C GLU A 249 9.51 8.25 20.75
N THR A 250 10.02 8.48 19.54
CA THR A 250 10.70 7.50 18.70
C THR A 250 11.86 8.12 17.94
N HIS A 251 12.77 7.30 17.42
CA HIS A 251 13.81 7.71 16.47
C HIS A 251 13.47 7.38 15.02
N MET A 252 12.48 6.49 14.79
CA MET A 252 12.09 6.03 13.46
C MET A 252 10.60 5.72 13.41
N VAL A 253 9.97 6.01 12.27
CA VAL A 253 8.59 5.60 11.97
C VAL A 253 8.58 4.76 10.69
N TYR A 254 7.66 3.81 10.63
CA TYR A 254 7.32 3.10 9.40
C TYR A 254 5.97 3.61 8.90
N LEU A 255 5.91 3.97 7.62
CA LEU A 255 4.67 4.31 6.93
C LEU A 255 4.50 3.33 5.77
N SER A 256 3.52 2.43 5.85
CA SER A 256 3.08 1.72 4.64
C SER A 256 2.41 2.69 3.66
N ALA A 257 2.18 2.25 2.42
CA ALA A 257 1.36 3.01 1.48
C ALA A 257 0.06 3.51 2.16
N ALA A 258 -0.29 4.78 1.91
CA ALA A 258 -1.43 5.53 2.44
C ALA A 258 -1.44 5.91 3.94
N GLN A 259 -0.48 5.46 4.76
CA GLN A 259 -0.40 5.86 6.17
C GLN A 259 0.18 7.27 6.35
N ARG A 260 -0.25 7.93 7.44
CA ARG A 260 0.20 9.26 7.85
C ARG A 260 0.57 9.29 9.32
N TYR A 261 1.59 10.06 9.64
CA TYR A 261 2.01 10.37 11.01
C TYR A 261 2.27 11.86 11.12
N SER A 262 1.74 12.52 12.16
CA SER A 262 2.26 13.84 12.56
C SER A 262 3.17 13.67 13.77
N VAL A 263 4.37 14.23 13.67
CA VAL A 263 5.41 14.15 14.71
C VAL A 263 5.92 15.54 15.08
N LEU A 264 6.12 15.79 16.37
CA LEU A 264 6.82 16.99 16.85
C LEU A 264 8.34 16.74 16.79
N VAL A 265 9.07 17.71 16.24
CA VAL A 265 10.54 17.69 16.19
C VAL A 265 11.09 19.01 16.74
N THR A 266 11.74 18.95 17.90
CA THR A 266 12.45 20.10 18.47
C THR A 266 13.86 20.16 17.91
N THR A 267 14.17 21.27 17.25
CA THR A 267 15.50 21.53 16.67
C THR A 267 16.56 21.84 17.73
N LYS A 268 17.84 21.63 17.39
CA LYS A 268 18.99 21.89 18.27
C LYS A 268 19.13 23.36 18.64
N ASP A 269 19.82 23.64 19.76
CA ASP A 269 20.01 24.99 20.31
C ASP A 269 20.81 25.93 19.38
N ASP A 270 21.67 25.40 18.52
CA ASP A 270 22.53 26.18 17.62
C ASP A 270 22.58 25.63 16.18
N ALA A 271 23.02 26.48 15.24
CA ALA A 271 23.15 26.18 13.82
C ALA A 271 24.54 25.64 13.44
N GLY A 272 25.17 24.87 14.32
CA GLY A 272 26.53 24.33 14.13
C GLY A 272 26.66 23.41 12.93
N SER A 273 25.61 22.61 12.66
CA SER A 273 25.55 21.54 11.66
C SER A 273 24.16 21.46 10.99
N ASN A 274 24.12 20.98 9.75
CA ASN A 274 22.91 20.47 9.11
C ASN A 274 22.80 18.96 9.35
N PHE A 275 21.60 18.39 9.21
CA PHE A 275 21.31 16.97 9.51
C PHE A 275 20.58 16.30 8.35
N ALA A 276 20.85 15.02 8.09
CA ALA A 276 20.11 14.28 7.07
C ALA A 276 18.70 13.91 7.57
N ILE A 277 17.74 14.01 6.67
CA ILE A 277 16.40 13.40 6.74
C ILE A 277 16.46 12.24 5.77
N VAL A 278 16.10 11.04 6.20
CA VAL A 278 16.22 9.84 5.37
C VAL A 278 14.88 9.13 5.28
N GLY A 279 14.47 8.84 4.05
CA GLY A 279 13.46 7.83 3.74
C GLY A 279 14.15 6.61 3.13
N SER A 280 13.77 5.41 3.53
CA SER A 280 14.17 4.16 2.88
C SER A 280 12.94 3.35 2.53
N MET A 281 12.82 2.93 1.27
CA MET A 281 11.84 1.92 0.88
C MET A 281 12.10 0.62 1.63
N ASP A 282 11.01 -0.06 1.95
CA ASP A 282 11.00 -1.37 2.58
C ASP A 282 11.28 -2.45 1.55
N THR A 283 12.56 -2.78 1.40
CA THR A 283 13.04 -3.75 0.40
C THR A 283 12.62 -5.18 0.70
N SER A 284 12.02 -5.50 1.86
CA SER A 284 11.46 -6.84 2.11
C SER A 284 10.19 -7.11 1.31
N LEU A 285 9.55 -6.06 0.77
CA LEU A 285 8.41 -6.16 -0.13
C LEU A 285 8.79 -6.55 -1.57
N PHE A 286 10.09 -6.59 -1.92
CA PHE A 286 10.51 -6.75 -3.32
C PHE A 286 11.07 -8.15 -3.59
N ASP A 287 10.40 -8.91 -4.47
CA ASP A 287 10.83 -10.23 -5.00
C ASP A 287 12.29 -10.27 -5.46
N LEU A 288 12.79 -9.15 -5.99
CA LEU A 288 14.16 -8.97 -6.43
C LEU A 288 14.59 -7.52 -6.24
N LEU A 289 15.90 -7.30 -6.07
CA LEU A 289 16.49 -5.96 -5.96
C LEU A 289 17.26 -5.64 -7.25
N PRO A 290 16.72 -4.82 -8.17
CA PRO A 290 17.43 -4.36 -9.36
C PRO A 290 18.72 -3.62 -8.99
N ALA A 291 19.74 -3.71 -9.84
CA ALA A 291 21.03 -3.05 -9.60
C ALA A 291 20.97 -1.50 -9.73
N ASP A 292 19.88 -1.00 -10.30
CA ASP A 292 19.53 0.40 -10.56
C ASP A 292 18.45 0.94 -9.60
N LEU A 293 17.98 0.15 -8.64
CA LEU A 293 17.04 0.58 -7.60
C LEU A 293 17.71 1.55 -6.61
N ASP A 294 17.25 2.80 -6.59
CA ASP A 294 17.62 3.80 -5.57
C ASP A 294 16.58 3.83 -4.44
N TRP A 295 16.70 2.87 -3.52
CA TRP A 295 15.72 2.69 -2.44
C TRP A 295 15.84 3.71 -1.29
N ASN A 296 16.83 4.60 -1.30
CA ASN A 296 17.04 5.59 -0.24
C ASN A 296 16.88 7.04 -0.75
N VAL A 297 15.93 7.78 -0.21
CA VAL A 297 15.84 9.23 -0.44
C VAL A 297 16.51 10.01 0.70
N THR A 298 17.54 10.77 0.37
CA THR A 298 18.20 11.69 1.31
C THR A 298 17.79 13.13 1.05
N SER A 299 17.36 13.79 2.11
CA SER A 299 17.02 15.21 2.22
C SER A 299 17.72 15.79 3.45
N TRP A 300 17.57 17.10 3.75
CA TRP A 300 18.28 17.72 4.87
C TRP A 300 17.46 18.74 5.66
N LEU A 301 17.58 18.69 7.00
CA LEU A 301 17.30 19.82 7.87
C LEU A 301 18.47 20.80 7.78
N VAL A 302 18.22 21.96 7.17
CA VAL A 302 19.20 23.02 6.96
C VAL A 302 19.03 24.11 8.01
N TYR A 303 19.96 24.13 8.97
CA TYR A 303 20.08 25.15 10.01
C TYR A 303 20.87 26.37 9.51
N ASP A 304 21.89 26.13 8.68
CA ASP A 304 22.76 27.17 8.12
C ASP A 304 23.25 26.73 6.73
N THR A 305 22.96 27.56 5.72
CA THR A 305 23.29 27.32 4.31
C THR A 305 24.79 27.35 4.01
N SER A 306 25.62 27.84 4.94
CA SER A 306 27.08 27.80 4.84
C SER A 306 27.70 26.48 5.34
N LYS A 307 26.90 25.60 5.96
CA LYS A 307 27.35 24.30 6.48
C LYS A 307 27.20 23.20 5.43
N ASN A 308 28.06 22.20 5.52
CA ASN A 308 27.97 21.01 4.68
C ASN A 308 26.64 20.28 4.91
N LEU A 309 26.07 19.73 3.83
CA LEU A 309 24.99 18.75 3.89
C LEU A 309 25.63 17.36 4.12
N PRO A 310 25.42 16.70 5.28
CA PRO A 310 26.03 15.41 5.56
C PRO A 310 25.45 14.30 4.67
N LYS A 311 26.26 13.29 4.36
CA LYS A 311 25.71 12.04 3.83
C LYS A 311 25.05 11.25 4.96
N PRO A 312 23.98 10.49 4.69
CA PRO A 312 23.35 9.66 5.72
C PRO A 312 24.33 8.59 6.21
N VAL A 313 24.25 8.30 7.50
CA VAL A 313 24.94 7.19 8.15
C VAL A 313 24.22 5.89 7.80
N PRO A 314 24.90 4.86 7.27
CA PRO A 314 24.29 3.57 7.02
C PRO A 314 23.71 2.97 8.30
N VAL A 315 22.44 2.58 8.25
CA VAL A 315 21.73 1.87 9.30
C VAL A 315 21.82 0.37 9.02
N SER A 316 22.14 -0.44 10.04
CA SER A 316 22.26 -1.90 9.90
C SER A 316 20.95 -2.66 10.12
N GLU A 317 20.01 -2.05 10.83
CA GLU A 317 18.73 -2.65 11.25
C GLU A 317 17.72 -1.52 11.48
N PHE A 318 16.48 -1.69 10.98
CA PHE A 318 15.42 -0.69 11.13
C PHE A 318 14.57 -1.00 12.36
N GLU A 319 14.51 -0.07 13.32
CA GLU A 319 13.71 -0.17 14.54
C GLU A 319 12.59 0.89 14.57
N PRO A 320 11.54 0.78 13.73
CA PRO A 320 10.42 1.71 13.76
C PRO A 320 9.56 1.55 15.02
N ILE A 321 8.79 2.59 15.35
CA ILE A 321 7.69 2.46 16.31
C ILE A 321 6.66 1.43 15.82
N ASP A 322 6.28 0.52 16.71
CA ASP A 322 5.08 -0.32 16.57
C ASP A 322 3.85 0.50 16.97
N ASP A 323 2.97 0.75 16.01
CA ASP A 323 1.79 1.60 16.16
C ASP A 323 0.72 1.03 17.11
N MET A 324 0.77 -0.26 17.44
CA MET A 324 -0.07 -0.85 18.50
C MET A 324 0.26 -0.32 19.90
N LYS A 325 1.43 0.34 20.07
CA LYS A 325 1.84 1.00 21.33
C LYS A 325 1.29 2.42 21.46
N LEU A 326 0.63 2.96 20.42
CA LEU A 326 0.04 4.30 20.45
C LEU A 326 -1.34 4.27 21.13
N PHE A 327 -1.62 5.30 21.92
CA PHE A 327 -2.90 5.46 22.62
C PHE A 327 -3.62 6.67 22.03
N PRO A 328 -4.92 6.58 21.67
CA PRO A 328 -5.66 7.73 21.18
C PRO A 328 -5.81 8.78 22.29
N HIS A 329 -5.73 10.07 21.92
CA HIS A 329 -5.78 11.19 22.84
C HIS A 329 -7.13 11.24 23.59
N ASP A 330 -8.24 11.09 22.85
CA ASP A 330 -9.61 11.05 23.39
C ASP A 330 -9.90 9.84 24.29
N SER A 331 -9.00 8.83 24.29
CA SER A 331 -9.12 7.60 25.08
C SER A 331 -10.45 6.85 24.85
N MET A 332 -10.97 6.86 23.61
CA MET A 332 -12.15 6.08 23.24
C MET A 332 -11.98 4.61 23.68
N GLN A 333 -12.98 4.11 24.41
CA GLN A 333 -12.96 2.72 24.88
C GLN A 333 -13.20 1.74 23.72
N LEU A 334 -12.67 0.53 23.87
CA LEU A 334 -12.96 -0.62 23.02
C LEU A 334 -14.47 -0.74 22.78
N LEU A 335 -14.87 -0.84 21.51
CA LEU A 335 -16.25 -1.07 21.12
C LEU A 335 -16.77 -2.40 21.69
N PRO A 336 -18.06 -2.48 22.08
CA PRO A 336 -18.68 -3.72 22.55
C PRO A 336 -18.49 -4.92 21.60
N ASP A 337 -18.81 -6.11 22.07
CA ASP A 337 -18.73 -7.31 21.24
C ASP A 337 -19.58 -7.17 19.96
N PRO A 338 -19.05 -7.61 18.82
CA PRO A 338 -19.63 -7.32 17.51
C PRO A 338 -20.95 -8.05 17.32
N GLN A 339 -21.96 -7.35 16.81
CA GLN A 339 -23.15 -7.99 16.26
C GLN A 339 -22.86 -8.65 14.90
N ARG A 340 -21.82 -8.18 14.19
CA ARG A 340 -21.42 -8.72 12.89
C ARG A 340 -19.91 -8.93 12.80
N THR A 341 -19.48 -10.19 12.67
CA THR A 341 -18.09 -10.51 12.29
C THR A 341 -18.02 -10.80 10.78
N VAL A 342 -17.02 -10.24 10.11
CA VAL A 342 -16.64 -10.53 8.72
C VAL A 342 -15.21 -11.06 8.75
N LYS A 343 -15.03 -12.31 8.29
CA LYS A 343 -13.71 -12.90 8.07
C LYS A 343 -13.27 -12.65 6.64
N LEU A 344 -12.01 -12.28 6.45
CA LEU A 344 -11.36 -12.00 5.18
C LEU A 344 -10.03 -12.76 5.12
N GLU A 345 -9.99 -13.80 4.31
CA GLU A 345 -8.81 -14.63 4.04
C GLU A 345 -8.11 -14.08 2.80
N VAL A 346 -6.92 -13.49 2.98
CA VAL A 346 -6.05 -12.98 1.91
C VAL A 346 -5.30 -14.16 1.30
N LYS A 347 -5.30 -14.26 -0.03
CA LYS A 347 -4.41 -15.17 -0.76
C LYS A 347 -4.17 -14.68 -2.19
N MET A 348 -3.07 -15.15 -2.77
CA MET A 348 -2.62 -14.87 -4.14
C MET A 348 -2.62 -16.19 -4.92
N ASP A 349 -3.23 -16.23 -6.11
CA ASP A 349 -3.41 -17.48 -6.85
C ASP A 349 -3.63 -17.23 -8.36
N ASN A 350 -3.33 -18.22 -9.19
CA ASN A 350 -3.42 -18.09 -10.65
C ASN A 350 -4.80 -18.51 -11.18
N LEU A 351 -5.35 -17.71 -12.10
CA LEU A 351 -6.58 -18.06 -12.82
C LEU A 351 -6.29 -18.59 -14.24
N GLY A 352 -7.35 -18.95 -14.96
CA GLY A 352 -7.31 -19.74 -16.20
C GLY A 352 -6.70 -19.05 -17.43
N ASP A 353 -6.43 -17.75 -17.36
CA ASP A 353 -5.62 -17.01 -18.34
C ASP A 353 -4.11 -17.06 -18.02
N GLY A 354 -3.76 -17.53 -16.82
CA GLY A 354 -2.41 -17.73 -16.31
C GLY A 354 -1.85 -16.55 -15.52
N ALA A 355 -2.60 -15.47 -15.34
CA ALA A 355 -2.19 -14.36 -14.47
C ALA A 355 -2.50 -14.65 -13.00
N ASN A 356 -1.71 -14.08 -12.11
CA ASN A 356 -1.94 -14.10 -10.67
C ASN A 356 -3.00 -13.06 -10.28
N TYR A 357 -3.86 -13.41 -9.34
CA TYR A 357 -4.90 -12.56 -8.77
C TYR A 357 -4.84 -12.62 -7.25
N ALA A 358 -5.19 -11.50 -6.61
CA ALA A 358 -5.41 -11.46 -5.18
C ALA A 358 -6.90 -11.65 -4.85
N PHE A 359 -7.16 -12.29 -3.72
CA PHE A 359 -8.50 -12.73 -3.32
C PHE A 359 -8.77 -12.38 -1.86
N PHE A 360 -10.04 -12.07 -1.56
CA PHE A 360 -10.61 -12.32 -0.25
C PHE A 360 -11.52 -13.55 -0.32
N ASN A 361 -11.36 -14.52 0.58
CA ASN A 361 -12.26 -15.68 0.71
C ASN A 361 -12.46 -16.47 -0.61
N ASN A 362 -11.40 -16.65 -1.41
CA ASN A 362 -11.41 -17.23 -2.76
C ASN A 362 -12.18 -16.43 -3.83
N ASN A 363 -12.46 -15.14 -3.60
CA ASN A 363 -13.12 -14.25 -4.54
C ASN A 363 -12.24 -13.02 -4.84
N THR A 364 -11.85 -12.86 -6.11
CA THR A 364 -11.10 -11.69 -6.61
C THR A 364 -12.08 -10.64 -7.12
N TYR A 365 -11.84 -9.38 -6.76
CA TYR A 365 -12.76 -8.29 -7.04
C TYR A 365 -12.90 -8.02 -8.55
N ARG A 366 -14.12 -7.74 -8.99
CA ARG A 366 -14.42 -7.14 -10.30
C ARG A 366 -15.42 -6.01 -10.14
N GLU A 367 -15.09 -4.87 -10.72
CA GLU A 367 -15.96 -3.71 -10.80
C GLU A 367 -17.34 -4.10 -11.37
N PRO A 368 -18.45 -3.72 -10.71
CA PRO A 368 -19.78 -3.94 -11.25
C PRO A 368 -20.03 -3.05 -12.48
N LYS A 369 -21.03 -3.39 -13.30
CA LYS A 369 -21.42 -2.54 -14.44
C LYS A 369 -22.13 -1.26 -14.01
N VAL A 370 -22.90 -1.34 -12.93
CA VAL A 370 -23.57 -0.21 -12.27
C VAL A 370 -22.83 0.06 -10.97
N PRO A 371 -22.44 1.32 -10.65
CA PRO A 371 -21.79 1.62 -9.39
C PRO A 371 -22.57 1.09 -8.17
N SER A 372 -21.87 0.50 -7.20
CA SER A 372 -22.50 -0.14 -6.04
C SER A 372 -23.42 0.80 -5.24
N LEU A 373 -23.08 2.07 -5.11
CA LEU A 373 -23.96 3.11 -4.53
C LEU A 373 -25.26 3.27 -5.33
N TYR A 374 -25.19 3.27 -6.65
CA TYR A 374 -26.38 3.47 -7.49
C TYR A 374 -27.26 2.23 -7.49
N THR A 375 -26.66 1.04 -7.41
CA THR A 375 -27.36 -0.20 -7.10
C THR A 375 -28.11 -0.09 -5.77
N ALA A 376 -27.44 0.39 -4.70
CA ALA A 376 -28.05 0.58 -3.39
C ALA A 376 -29.23 1.57 -3.43
N LEU A 377 -29.11 2.66 -4.20
CA LEU A 377 -30.16 3.67 -4.34
C LEU A 377 -31.33 3.22 -5.22
N THR A 378 -31.14 2.27 -6.15
CA THR A 378 -32.18 1.85 -7.11
C THR A 378 -32.82 0.49 -6.83
N ALA A 379 -32.18 -0.39 -6.06
CA ALA A 379 -32.71 -1.72 -5.71
C ALA A 379 -33.88 -1.71 -4.70
N GLY A 380 -34.21 -0.54 -4.12
CA GLY A 380 -35.27 -0.41 -3.12
C GLY A 380 -35.06 -1.36 -1.94
N GLN A 381 -36.09 -2.13 -1.57
CA GLN A 381 -35.97 -3.08 -0.45
C GLN A 381 -34.97 -4.22 -0.70
N LEU A 382 -34.61 -4.53 -1.96
CA LEU A 382 -33.59 -5.54 -2.26
C LEU A 382 -32.16 -5.04 -2.03
N ALA A 383 -31.95 -3.77 -1.73
CA ALA A 383 -30.64 -3.22 -1.38
C ALA A 383 -30.04 -3.85 -0.10
N THR A 384 -30.84 -4.53 0.73
CA THR A 384 -30.36 -5.30 1.89
C THR A 384 -29.85 -6.70 1.53
N ASN A 385 -30.07 -7.16 0.30
CA ASN A 385 -29.59 -8.46 -0.17
C ASN A 385 -28.23 -8.29 -0.86
N PRO A 386 -27.12 -8.86 -0.33
CA PRO A 386 -25.79 -8.68 -0.91
C PRO A 386 -25.70 -9.10 -2.38
N LYS A 387 -26.57 -10.02 -2.85
CA LYS A 387 -26.57 -10.47 -4.24
C LYS A 387 -26.80 -9.36 -5.26
N VAL A 388 -27.54 -8.28 -4.93
CA VAL A 388 -27.77 -7.22 -5.93
C VAL A 388 -26.48 -6.49 -6.33
N TYR A 389 -25.45 -6.52 -5.47
CA TYR A 389 -24.15 -5.93 -5.71
C TYR A 389 -23.19 -6.85 -6.49
N GLY A 390 -23.64 -8.04 -6.91
CA GLY A 390 -22.86 -8.97 -7.72
C GLY A 390 -22.07 -10.00 -6.92
N ASP A 391 -21.73 -11.11 -7.57
CA ASP A 391 -21.02 -12.22 -6.91
C ASP A 391 -19.53 -11.91 -6.71
N TYR A 392 -18.95 -11.00 -7.52
CA TYR A 392 -17.52 -10.69 -7.59
C TYR A 392 -17.13 -9.34 -6.98
N THR A 393 -18.00 -8.67 -6.21
CA THR A 393 -17.69 -7.38 -5.56
C THR A 393 -17.35 -7.50 -4.07
N ASN A 394 -17.33 -8.72 -3.53
CA ASN A 394 -17.10 -9.00 -2.11
C ASN A 394 -17.99 -8.14 -1.19
N SER A 395 -19.30 -8.11 -1.50
CA SER A 395 -20.26 -7.20 -0.87
C SER A 395 -20.83 -7.72 0.45
N PHE A 396 -20.59 -6.98 1.53
CA PHE A 396 -21.11 -7.23 2.88
C PHE A 396 -22.12 -6.14 3.25
N VAL A 397 -23.40 -6.51 3.35
CA VAL A 397 -24.45 -5.59 3.84
C VAL A 397 -24.38 -5.49 5.37
N LEU A 398 -24.45 -4.27 5.89
CA LEU A 398 -24.40 -3.93 7.31
C LEU A 398 -25.70 -3.27 7.78
N GLU A 399 -26.15 -3.63 8.98
CA GLU A 399 -27.25 -2.95 9.68
C GLU A 399 -26.77 -1.64 10.32
N LYS A 400 -27.69 -0.69 10.50
CA LYS A 400 -27.38 0.61 11.11
C LYS A 400 -26.99 0.46 12.58
N ASP A 401 -25.99 1.24 13.01
CA ASP A 401 -25.48 1.36 14.38
C ASP A 401 -24.85 0.06 14.96
N GLN A 402 -24.75 -1.02 14.18
CA GLN A 402 -24.13 -2.27 14.63
C GLN A 402 -22.60 -2.13 14.75
N VAL A 403 -22.01 -2.80 15.74
CA VAL A 403 -20.55 -2.98 15.82
C VAL A 403 -20.15 -4.12 14.88
N VAL A 404 -19.23 -3.80 13.98
CA VAL A 404 -18.68 -4.72 13.00
C VAL A 404 -17.24 -5.05 13.39
N GLN A 405 -16.91 -6.35 13.38
CA GLN A 405 -15.54 -6.83 13.54
C GLN A 405 -15.05 -7.39 12.20
N ILE A 406 -13.95 -6.86 11.69
CA ILE A 406 -13.22 -7.45 10.55
C ILE A 406 -12.10 -8.30 11.13
N VAL A 407 -12.01 -9.56 10.73
CA VAL A 407 -10.88 -10.45 11.02
C VAL A 407 -10.17 -10.69 9.69
N ILE A 408 -8.92 -10.24 9.59
CA ILE A 408 -8.07 -10.39 8.42
C ILE A 408 -7.08 -11.51 8.74
N ASN A 409 -7.10 -12.59 7.96
CA ASN A 409 -6.09 -13.63 8.01
C ASN A 409 -5.25 -13.52 6.75
N ASN A 410 -3.95 -13.26 6.90
CA ASN A 410 -3.03 -13.21 5.79
C ASN A 410 -2.42 -14.60 5.55
N PHE A 411 -2.67 -15.19 4.38
CA PHE A 411 -2.02 -16.43 3.93
C PHE A 411 -1.03 -16.18 2.79
N ASP A 412 -0.71 -14.91 2.54
CA ASP A 412 0.38 -14.45 1.68
C ASP A 412 1.64 -14.20 2.54
N ASP A 413 2.83 -14.35 1.96
CA ASP A 413 4.10 -14.08 2.64
C ASP A 413 4.45 -12.58 2.64
N GLY A 414 3.88 -11.79 1.74
CA GLY A 414 3.95 -10.33 1.78
C GLY A 414 3.11 -9.71 2.91
N ARG A 415 3.50 -8.50 3.35
CA ARG A 415 2.70 -7.67 4.28
C ARG A 415 1.78 -6.72 3.51
N HIS A 416 0.59 -6.47 4.05
CA HIS A 416 -0.50 -5.77 3.35
C HIS A 416 -1.06 -4.58 4.15
N PRO A 417 -1.02 -3.35 3.63
CA PRO A 417 -1.69 -2.21 4.23
C PRO A 417 -3.17 -2.17 3.85
N PHE A 418 -4.06 -2.60 4.75
CA PHE A 418 -5.50 -2.57 4.52
C PHE A 418 -6.13 -1.24 4.93
N HIS A 419 -6.79 -0.58 3.97
CA HIS A 419 -7.55 0.66 4.14
C HIS A 419 -9.06 0.40 4.21
N LEU A 420 -9.79 1.19 5.01
CA LEU A 420 -11.27 1.26 5.04
C LEU A 420 -11.74 2.68 4.76
N HIS A 421 -12.58 2.85 3.74
CA HIS A 421 -13.22 4.13 3.45
C HIS A 421 -14.29 4.48 4.52
N GLY A 422 -14.53 5.78 4.73
CA GLY A 422 -15.67 6.28 5.51
C GLY A 422 -15.59 6.08 7.03
N HIS A 423 -14.54 5.43 7.55
CA HIS A 423 -14.42 5.01 8.95
C HIS A 423 -12.98 5.04 9.46
N GLN A 424 -12.80 5.43 10.73
CA GLN A 424 -11.58 5.16 11.50
C GLN A 424 -11.85 3.97 12.43
N PHE A 425 -11.30 2.80 12.11
CA PHE A 425 -11.50 1.57 12.89
C PHE A 425 -10.54 1.48 14.08
N GLN A 426 -10.97 0.78 15.13
CA GLN A 426 -10.12 0.35 16.24
C GLN A 426 -9.30 -0.88 15.82
N VAL A 427 -7.97 -0.82 15.92
CA VAL A 427 -7.10 -1.99 15.77
C VAL A 427 -6.98 -2.67 17.15
N ILE A 428 -7.71 -3.78 17.33
CA ILE A 428 -7.81 -4.46 18.64
C ILE A 428 -6.81 -5.61 18.80
N HIS A 429 -6.32 -6.14 17.68
CA HIS A 429 -5.29 -7.16 17.61
C HIS A 429 -4.54 -7.05 16.28
N ARG A 430 -3.24 -7.30 16.32
CA ARG A 430 -2.37 -7.60 15.18
C ARG A 430 -1.36 -8.63 15.69
N SER A 431 -1.09 -9.67 14.90
CA SER A 431 0.01 -10.60 15.17
C SER A 431 1.32 -10.07 14.60
N ASP A 432 2.42 -10.61 15.09
CA ASP A 432 3.69 -10.57 14.34
C ASP A 432 3.57 -11.41 13.05
N GLU A 433 4.62 -11.35 12.21
CA GLU A 433 4.83 -12.24 11.07
C GLU A 433 4.77 -13.73 11.49
N ASP A 434 4.30 -14.61 10.60
CA ASP A 434 4.05 -16.04 10.87
C ASP A 434 3.08 -16.32 12.06
N GLY A 435 2.27 -15.33 12.46
CA GLY A 435 1.30 -15.45 13.54
C GLY A 435 0.14 -16.42 13.29
N GLY A 436 -0.09 -16.82 12.04
CA GLY A 436 -1.12 -17.78 11.62
C GLY A 436 -2.56 -17.24 11.64
N GLU A 437 -3.54 -18.13 11.48
CA GLU A 437 -4.97 -17.75 11.53
C GLU A 437 -5.36 -17.21 12.90
N PHE A 438 -6.17 -16.14 12.94
CA PHE A 438 -6.77 -15.65 14.18
C PHE A 438 -7.78 -16.64 14.78
N ILE A 439 -7.36 -17.35 15.83
CA ILE A 439 -8.23 -18.25 16.61
C ILE A 439 -8.76 -17.49 17.84
N GLU A 440 -9.99 -16.98 17.74
CA GLU A 440 -10.65 -16.17 18.77
C GLU A 440 -10.62 -16.80 20.18
N ALA A 441 -10.89 -18.11 20.29
CA ALA A 441 -10.87 -18.82 21.57
C ALA A 441 -9.47 -18.96 22.21
N ALA A 442 -8.40 -18.85 21.41
CA ALA A 442 -7.02 -18.84 21.90
C ALA A 442 -6.55 -17.42 22.27
N GLN A 443 -7.01 -16.41 21.52
CA GLN A 443 -6.61 -15.01 21.64
C GLN A 443 -7.43 -14.20 22.68
N MET A 444 -8.38 -14.83 23.41
CA MET A 444 -9.03 -14.20 24.57
C MET A 444 -8.11 -14.06 25.81
N GLN A 445 -6.85 -14.52 25.72
CA GLN A 445 -5.79 -14.35 26.73
C GLN A 445 -4.46 -14.05 26.01
N PRO A 446 -3.92 -12.82 26.05
CA PRO A 446 -4.36 -11.65 26.82
C PRO A 446 -5.69 -11.04 26.33
N ALA A 447 -6.30 -10.18 27.14
CA ALA A 447 -7.47 -9.42 26.71
C ALA A 447 -7.08 -8.30 25.72
N PHE A 448 -7.99 -7.96 24.80
CA PHE A 448 -7.86 -6.81 23.91
C PHE A 448 -7.60 -5.50 24.67
N PRO A 449 -6.89 -4.51 24.07
CA PRO A 449 -6.64 -3.22 24.70
C PRO A 449 -7.93 -2.49 25.03
N SER A 450 -8.03 -1.90 26.22
CA SER A 450 -9.22 -1.17 26.68
C SER A 450 -9.45 0.14 25.93
N THR A 451 -8.39 0.75 25.39
CA THR A 451 -8.43 1.90 24.48
C THR A 451 -7.58 1.58 23.26
N PRO A 452 -8.11 0.83 22.28
CA PRO A 452 -7.38 0.49 21.07
C PRO A 452 -6.98 1.74 20.28
N MET A 453 -5.85 1.66 19.58
CA MET A 453 -5.47 2.66 18.57
C MET A 453 -6.55 2.70 17.48
N ARG A 454 -6.88 3.90 16.97
CA ARG A 454 -7.80 4.07 15.84
C ARG A 454 -7.08 4.67 14.65
N ARG A 455 -7.36 4.15 13.46
CA ARG A 455 -6.82 4.64 12.19
C ARG A 455 -7.68 4.20 11.00
N ASP A 456 -7.33 4.61 9.79
CA ASP A 456 -8.01 4.17 8.56
C ASP A 456 -7.19 3.21 7.69
N THR A 457 -5.88 3.04 7.93
CA THR A 457 -5.02 2.09 7.18
C THR A 457 -4.10 1.30 8.10
N VAL A 458 -4.16 -0.04 8.11
CA VAL A 458 -3.38 -0.91 9.01
C VAL A 458 -2.57 -1.96 8.26
N VAL A 459 -1.31 -2.13 8.64
CA VAL A 459 -0.45 -3.21 8.11
C VAL A 459 -0.80 -4.53 8.79
N VAL A 460 -0.95 -5.58 7.99
CA VAL A 460 -1.02 -6.98 8.41
C VAL A 460 0.21 -7.70 7.86
N GLU A 461 1.00 -8.32 8.75
CA GLU A 461 2.25 -8.98 8.38
C GLU A 461 2.05 -10.27 7.57
N GLY A 462 3.12 -10.71 6.88
CA GLY A 462 3.18 -11.99 6.18
C GLY A 462 2.79 -13.16 7.06
N ASN A 463 1.95 -14.07 6.55
CA ASN A 463 1.38 -15.21 7.28
C ASN A 463 0.71 -14.87 8.63
N GLY A 464 0.40 -13.59 8.87
CA GLY A 464 -0.14 -13.06 10.13
C GLY A 464 -1.65 -12.81 10.10
N ASN A 465 -2.14 -12.06 11.09
CA ASN A 465 -3.53 -11.66 11.16
C ASN A 465 -3.74 -10.33 11.89
N ALA A 466 -4.91 -9.72 11.69
CA ALA A 466 -5.37 -8.58 12.47
C ALA A 466 -6.88 -8.60 12.71
N VAL A 467 -7.31 -7.94 13.78
CA VAL A 467 -8.73 -7.78 14.12
C VAL A 467 -9.04 -6.31 14.33
N LEU A 468 -10.03 -5.83 13.57
CA LEU A 468 -10.49 -4.45 13.55
C LEU A 468 -11.93 -4.37 14.06
N ARG A 469 -12.31 -3.31 14.78
CA ARG A 469 -13.70 -2.99 15.11
C ARG A 469 -14.09 -1.58 14.68
N PHE A 470 -15.24 -1.43 14.04
CA PHE A 470 -15.88 -0.13 13.79
C PHE A 470 -17.38 -0.20 14.05
N LYS A 471 -18.06 0.94 14.03
CA LYS A 471 -19.51 1.02 14.18
C LYS A 471 -20.11 1.50 12.87
N ALA A 472 -21.16 0.82 12.42
CA ALA A 472 -21.87 1.13 11.19
C ALA A 472 -22.84 2.32 11.36
N ASP A 473 -22.31 3.52 11.67
CA ASP A 473 -23.10 4.75 11.86
C ASP A 473 -22.96 5.83 10.77
N ASN A 474 -22.37 5.46 9.63
CA ASN A 474 -22.18 6.29 8.45
C ASN A 474 -22.77 5.60 7.18
N PRO A 475 -24.09 5.69 6.94
CA PRO A 475 -24.76 5.01 5.84
C PRO A 475 -24.16 5.35 4.47
N GLY A 476 -23.68 4.33 3.75
CA GLY A 476 -22.84 4.50 2.57
C GLY A 476 -22.47 3.18 1.89
N VAL A 477 -21.51 3.25 0.97
CA VAL A 477 -20.94 2.08 0.27
C VAL A 477 -19.43 2.25 0.24
N TRP A 478 -18.77 1.62 1.20
CA TRP A 478 -17.37 1.86 1.54
C TRP A 478 -16.48 0.74 1.01
N LEU A 479 -15.37 1.07 0.36
CA LEU A 479 -14.35 0.08 0.01
C LEU A 479 -13.52 -0.31 1.22
N PHE A 480 -13.10 -1.57 1.22
CA PHE A 480 -12.04 -2.10 2.08
C PHE A 480 -11.06 -2.88 1.22
N HIS A 481 -9.78 -2.50 1.21
CA HIS A 481 -8.81 -3.04 0.25
C HIS A 481 -7.37 -2.93 0.74
N CYS A 482 -6.48 -3.74 0.16
CA CYS A 482 -5.05 -3.47 0.27
C CYS A 482 -4.72 -2.18 -0.50
N HIS A 483 -3.86 -1.31 0.04
CA HIS A 483 -3.48 -0.05 -0.59
C HIS A 483 -2.18 -0.15 -1.43
N ILE A 484 -1.66 -1.36 -1.62
CA ILE A 484 -0.67 -1.62 -2.68
C ILE A 484 -1.45 -1.67 -4.01
N GLU A 485 -1.11 -0.77 -4.93
CA GLU A 485 -1.86 -0.57 -6.18
C GLU A 485 -1.90 -1.84 -7.05
N TRP A 486 -0.81 -2.62 -7.05
CA TRP A 486 -0.75 -3.92 -7.72
C TRP A 486 -1.80 -4.90 -7.20
N HIS A 487 -2.08 -4.88 -5.89
CA HIS A 487 -3.10 -5.74 -5.26
C HIS A 487 -4.51 -5.23 -5.50
N ILE A 488 -4.70 -3.91 -5.64
CA ILE A 488 -5.98 -3.32 -6.10
C ILE A 488 -6.27 -3.82 -7.52
N VAL A 489 -5.28 -3.71 -8.43
CA VAL A 489 -5.38 -4.18 -9.82
C VAL A 489 -5.63 -5.68 -9.92
N SER A 490 -5.00 -6.48 -9.05
CA SER A 490 -5.19 -7.94 -9.01
C SER A 490 -6.43 -8.38 -8.20
N GLY A 491 -7.17 -7.45 -7.58
CA GLY A 491 -8.53 -7.64 -7.06
C GLY A 491 -8.69 -7.84 -5.56
N LEU A 492 -7.74 -7.40 -4.73
CA LEU A 492 -7.81 -7.47 -3.26
C LEU A 492 -8.73 -6.41 -2.62
N LEU A 493 -10.01 -6.40 -3.02
CA LEU A 493 -11.03 -5.47 -2.53
C LEU A 493 -12.30 -6.18 -2.01
N ALA A 494 -12.96 -5.52 -1.05
CA ALA A 494 -14.29 -5.80 -0.55
C ALA A 494 -15.15 -4.53 -0.49
N THR A 495 -16.47 -4.70 -0.50
CA THR A 495 -17.45 -3.60 -0.45
C THR A 495 -18.33 -3.72 0.79
N PHE A 496 -18.29 -2.75 1.69
CA PHE A 496 -19.20 -2.66 2.82
C PHE A 496 -20.40 -1.77 2.47
N VAL A 497 -21.59 -2.36 2.36
CA VAL A 497 -22.83 -1.65 2.04
C VAL A 497 -23.57 -1.36 3.33
N GLU A 498 -23.52 -0.11 3.77
CA GLU A 498 -23.91 0.27 5.11
C GLU A 498 -25.29 0.92 5.18
N ALA A 499 -26.17 0.31 5.98
CA ALA A 499 -27.54 0.78 6.21
C ALA A 499 -28.27 1.24 4.93
N PRO A 500 -28.31 0.42 3.85
CA PRO A 500 -28.71 0.87 2.51
C PRO A 500 -30.15 1.42 2.43
N LEU A 501 -31.04 1.01 3.34
CA LEU A 501 -32.40 1.55 3.43
C LEU A 501 -32.48 2.94 4.08
N GLU A 502 -31.48 3.35 4.88
CA GLU A 502 -31.37 4.72 5.38
C GLU A 502 -30.61 5.60 4.39
N LEU A 503 -29.57 5.06 3.74
CA LEU A 503 -28.87 5.68 2.61
C LEU A 503 -29.82 6.17 1.51
N GLN A 504 -30.82 5.35 1.15
CA GLN A 504 -31.91 5.70 0.22
C GLN A 504 -32.76 6.92 0.63
N LYS A 505 -32.73 7.34 1.90
CA LYS A 505 -33.50 8.47 2.43
C LYS A 505 -32.68 9.74 2.59
N THR A 506 -31.35 9.63 2.59
CA THR A 506 -30.42 10.74 2.89
C THR A 506 -29.65 11.23 1.68
N ILE A 507 -29.47 10.39 0.64
CA ILE A 507 -28.65 10.72 -0.53
C ILE A 507 -29.51 10.89 -1.79
N GLU A 508 -29.40 12.07 -2.41
CA GLU A 508 -29.82 12.34 -3.78
C GLU A 508 -28.57 12.57 -4.64
N LEU A 509 -28.46 11.92 -5.80
CA LEU A 509 -27.28 12.06 -6.66
C LEU A 509 -27.34 13.37 -7.47
N PRO A 510 -26.29 14.22 -7.43
CA PRO A 510 -26.15 15.36 -8.34
C PRO A 510 -26.16 14.95 -9.82
N ALA A 511 -26.64 15.83 -10.70
CA ALA A 511 -26.78 15.53 -12.13
C ALA A 511 -25.45 15.10 -12.82
N SER A 512 -24.32 15.65 -12.37
CA SER A 512 -22.96 15.31 -12.84
C SER A 512 -22.65 13.82 -12.78
N HIS A 513 -23.16 13.10 -11.76
CA HIS A 513 -23.03 11.65 -11.65
C HIS A 513 -23.63 10.95 -12.87
N LEU A 514 -24.90 11.24 -13.13
CA LEU A 514 -25.68 10.57 -14.17
C LEU A 514 -25.19 10.98 -15.56
N ASP A 515 -24.75 12.23 -15.72
CA ASP A 515 -24.23 12.74 -16.99
C ASP A 515 -22.88 12.12 -17.36
N ASN A 516 -21.97 11.90 -16.39
CA ASN A 516 -20.72 11.16 -16.64
C ASN A 516 -20.99 9.70 -17.00
N CYS A 517 -21.95 9.02 -16.38
CA CYS A 517 -22.33 7.66 -16.79
C CYS A 517 -22.86 7.60 -18.22
N LYS A 518 -23.76 8.52 -18.59
CA LYS A 518 -24.29 8.64 -19.97
C LYS A 518 -23.17 8.89 -20.97
N ALA A 519 -22.23 9.79 -20.64
CA ALA A 519 -21.09 10.11 -21.49
C ALA A 519 -20.09 8.96 -21.63
N ALA A 520 -19.91 8.15 -20.57
CA ALA A 520 -19.10 6.93 -20.60
C ALA A 520 -19.81 5.71 -21.20
N GLY A 521 -21.13 5.79 -21.47
CA GLY A 521 -21.93 4.66 -21.95
C GLY A 521 -22.21 3.59 -20.87
N LEU A 522 -22.11 3.95 -19.59
CA LEU A 522 -22.25 3.05 -18.45
C LEU A 522 -23.68 3.07 -17.89
N PRO A 523 -24.24 1.92 -17.47
CA PRO A 523 -25.54 1.88 -16.81
C PRO A 523 -25.44 2.45 -15.38
N PHE A 524 -26.47 3.18 -14.96
CA PHE A 524 -26.53 3.86 -13.65
C PHE A 524 -27.77 3.48 -12.82
N ASN A 525 -28.44 2.39 -13.18
CA ASN A 525 -29.62 1.83 -12.52
C ASN A 525 -29.62 0.32 -12.75
N GLY A 526 -30.09 -0.46 -11.78
CA GLY A 526 -30.11 -1.91 -11.79
C GLY A 526 -29.13 -2.50 -10.78
N ASN A 527 -28.98 -3.81 -10.84
CA ASN A 527 -27.97 -4.55 -10.07
C ASN A 527 -26.57 -4.43 -10.71
N ALA A 528 -25.57 -5.11 -10.14
CA ALA A 528 -24.20 -5.14 -10.65
C ALA A 528 -24.04 -5.66 -12.11
N ALA A 529 -25.04 -6.37 -12.66
CA ALA A 529 -25.07 -6.77 -14.07
C ALA A 529 -25.68 -5.72 -15.01
N GLY A 530 -26.33 -4.69 -14.46
CA GLY A 530 -27.14 -3.71 -15.20
C GLY A 530 -28.61 -4.11 -15.38
N ASN A 531 -29.08 -5.14 -14.68
CA ASN A 531 -30.44 -5.65 -14.82
C ASN A 531 -31.41 -4.92 -13.88
N THR A 532 -32.47 -4.32 -14.44
CA THR A 532 -33.47 -3.51 -13.71
C THR A 532 -34.77 -4.27 -13.40
N ASP A 533 -35.15 -5.23 -14.24
CA ASP A 533 -36.45 -5.94 -14.10
C ASP A 533 -36.39 -7.04 -13.02
N ASN A 534 -35.23 -7.67 -12.86
CA ASN A 534 -34.95 -8.67 -11.83
C ASN A 534 -33.55 -8.43 -11.23
N PHE A 535 -33.50 -7.69 -10.13
CA PHE A 535 -32.25 -7.37 -9.42
C PHE A 535 -31.49 -8.60 -8.89
N LEU A 536 -32.11 -9.80 -8.85
CA LEU A 536 -31.45 -11.04 -8.43
C LEU A 536 -30.90 -11.87 -9.61
N ASP A 537 -31.10 -11.42 -10.85
CA ASP A 537 -30.48 -11.99 -12.05
C ASP A 537 -29.16 -11.28 -12.36
N LEU A 538 -28.04 -11.97 -12.15
CA LEU A 538 -26.69 -11.47 -12.42
C LEU A 538 -26.15 -11.91 -13.79
N THR A 539 -27.01 -12.39 -14.69
CA THR A 539 -26.62 -12.77 -16.05
C THR A 539 -25.93 -11.59 -16.74
N GLY A 540 -24.67 -11.78 -17.13
CA GLY A 540 -23.86 -10.76 -17.77
C GLY A 540 -23.15 -9.79 -16.82
N GLN A 541 -23.08 -10.04 -15.52
CA GLN A 541 -22.14 -9.32 -14.63
C GLN A 541 -20.70 -9.46 -15.11
N ASN A 542 -19.84 -8.51 -14.72
CA ASN A 542 -18.39 -8.67 -14.89
C ASN A 542 -17.91 -9.80 -13.97
N ALA A 543 -17.03 -10.65 -14.48
CA ALA A 543 -16.50 -11.82 -13.77
C ALA A 543 -14.99 -11.94 -14.03
N PRO A 544 -14.21 -12.49 -13.08
CA PRO A 544 -12.82 -12.84 -13.33
C PRO A 544 -12.72 -14.02 -14.31
N PRO A 545 -11.51 -14.30 -14.85
CA PRO A 545 -11.25 -15.54 -15.55
C PRO A 545 -11.67 -16.74 -14.69
N GLY A 546 -12.12 -17.83 -15.32
CA GLY A 546 -12.37 -19.08 -14.60
C GLY A 546 -11.08 -19.64 -13.96
N PRO A 547 -11.16 -20.61 -13.03
CA PRO A 547 -9.99 -21.24 -12.45
C PRO A 547 -9.13 -21.95 -13.51
N LEU A 548 -7.87 -22.24 -13.17
CA LEU A 548 -7.04 -23.15 -13.96
C LEU A 548 -7.72 -24.53 -14.12
N PRO A 549 -7.58 -25.20 -15.27
CA PRO A 549 -8.19 -26.51 -15.49
C PRO A 549 -7.55 -27.59 -14.62
N ASP A 550 -8.36 -28.51 -14.11
CA ASP A 550 -7.90 -29.65 -13.31
C ASP A 550 -6.96 -30.57 -14.11
N GLY A 551 -5.67 -30.48 -13.82
CA GLY A 551 -4.62 -31.33 -14.37
C GLY A 551 -4.26 -31.07 -15.84
N PHE A 552 -3.59 -32.03 -16.47
CA PHE A 552 -3.16 -31.88 -17.86
C PHE A 552 -4.35 -31.91 -18.82
N THR A 553 -4.47 -30.89 -19.68
CA THR A 553 -5.34 -30.95 -20.86
C THR A 553 -5.02 -32.19 -21.71
N ALA A 554 -5.98 -32.71 -22.47
CA ALA A 554 -5.75 -33.88 -23.33
C ALA A 554 -4.55 -33.69 -24.31
N LYS A 555 -4.30 -32.46 -24.77
CA LYS A 555 -3.10 -32.11 -25.55
C LYS A 555 -1.82 -32.23 -24.72
N GLY A 556 -1.85 -31.77 -23.47
CA GLY A 556 -0.75 -31.91 -22.51
C GLY A 556 -0.43 -33.37 -22.19
N ILE A 557 -1.44 -34.23 -21.99
CA ILE A 557 -1.25 -35.67 -21.79
C ILE A 557 -0.56 -36.31 -23.01
N VAL A 558 -1.03 -36.01 -24.22
CA VAL A 558 -0.42 -36.51 -25.46
C VAL A 558 1.02 -36.01 -25.63
N ALA A 559 1.29 -34.72 -25.37
CA ALA A 559 2.63 -34.15 -25.44
C ALA A 559 3.58 -34.79 -24.41
N PHE A 560 3.11 -34.98 -23.17
CA PHE A 560 3.86 -35.66 -22.11
C PHE A 560 4.22 -37.10 -22.51
N LEU A 561 3.24 -37.89 -22.99
CA LEU A 561 3.47 -39.26 -23.47
C LEU A 561 4.50 -39.31 -24.60
N ILE A 562 4.41 -38.42 -25.59
CA ILE A 562 5.38 -38.34 -26.69
C ILE A 562 6.78 -37.99 -26.15
N SER A 563 6.90 -37.00 -25.26
CA SER A 563 8.17 -36.63 -24.64
C SER A 563 8.80 -37.78 -23.84
N CYS A 564 8.00 -38.54 -23.08
CA CYS A 564 8.47 -39.74 -22.38
C CYS A 564 8.97 -40.81 -23.36
N ILE A 565 8.23 -41.08 -24.45
CA ILE A 565 8.65 -42.04 -25.48
C ILE A 565 9.97 -41.61 -26.14
N VAL A 566 10.10 -40.32 -26.49
CA VAL A 566 11.33 -39.78 -27.08
C VAL A 566 12.51 -39.84 -26.10
N GLY A 567 12.29 -39.48 -24.83
CA GLY A 567 13.32 -39.55 -23.79
C GLY A 567 13.82 -40.98 -23.53
N VAL A 568 12.90 -41.94 -23.36
CA VAL A 568 13.25 -43.36 -23.18
C VAL A 568 13.95 -43.92 -24.42
N THR A 569 13.47 -43.59 -25.63
CA THR A 569 14.11 -44.00 -26.88
C THR A 569 15.52 -43.41 -27.00
N GLY A 570 15.71 -42.15 -26.63
CA GLY A 570 17.02 -41.50 -26.60
C GLY A 570 17.99 -42.21 -25.65
N LEU A 571 17.55 -42.55 -24.43
CA LEU A 571 18.36 -43.33 -23.48
C LEU A 571 18.71 -44.72 -24.01
N LEU A 572 17.77 -45.41 -24.67
CA LEU A 572 18.04 -46.71 -25.30
C LEU A 572 19.05 -46.61 -26.44
N PHE A 573 19.00 -45.56 -27.27
CA PHE A 573 19.99 -45.31 -28.32
C PHE A 573 21.37 -44.98 -27.73
N VAL A 574 21.44 -44.16 -26.67
CA VAL A 574 22.70 -43.86 -25.96
C VAL A 574 23.29 -45.12 -25.35
N ALA A 575 22.48 -46.00 -24.74
CA ALA A 575 22.95 -47.29 -24.25
C ALA A 575 23.44 -48.19 -25.40
N TRP A 576 22.69 -48.29 -26.50
CA TRP A 576 23.02 -49.14 -27.64
C TRP A 576 24.35 -48.74 -28.32
N PHE A 577 24.52 -47.45 -28.63
CA PHE A 577 25.71 -46.96 -29.32
C PHE A 577 26.87 -46.64 -28.36
N GLY A 578 26.58 -46.14 -27.15
CA GLY A 578 27.60 -45.82 -26.13
C GLY A 578 28.22 -47.04 -25.46
N LEU A 579 27.51 -48.17 -25.40
CA LEU A 579 28.03 -49.46 -24.94
C LEU A 579 28.43 -50.39 -26.10
N SER A 580 28.27 -49.97 -27.36
CA SER A 580 28.80 -50.73 -28.49
C SER A 580 30.33 -50.76 -28.43
N PRO A 581 30.98 -51.93 -28.50
CA PRO A 581 32.44 -51.98 -28.53
C PRO A 581 32.97 -51.20 -29.73
N ARG A 582 33.96 -50.33 -29.51
CA ARG A 582 34.75 -49.80 -30.63
C ARG A 582 35.44 -50.99 -31.32
N GLU A 583 35.07 -51.26 -32.56
CA GLU A 583 35.87 -52.13 -33.42
C GLU A 583 37.25 -51.49 -33.62
N VAL A 584 38.23 -51.99 -32.86
CA VAL A 584 39.64 -51.70 -33.10
C VAL A 584 40.03 -52.49 -34.35
N SER A 585 40.27 -51.77 -35.45
CA SER A 585 40.78 -52.32 -36.71
C SER A 585 41.88 -53.35 -36.47
N GLU A 586 41.74 -54.54 -37.06
CA GLU A 586 42.70 -55.64 -36.95
C GLU A 586 44.11 -55.25 -37.44
N SER A 587 44.22 -54.18 -38.23
CA SER A 587 45.49 -53.61 -38.71
C SER A 587 46.50 -53.19 -37.62
N ALA A 588 46.11 -53.14 -36.35
CA ALA A 588 46.99 -52.81 -35.23
C ALA A 588 47.55 -54.04 -34.48
N ARG A 589 47.17 -55.27 -34.85
CA ARG A 589 47.59 -56.50 -34.13
C ARG A 589 48.75 -57.24 -34.81
N ASP A 590 48.96 -57.04 -36.10
CA ASP A 590 50.01 -57.74 -36.88
C ASP A 590 51.42 -57.13 -36.74
N GLU A 591 51.56 -55.88 -36.27
CA GLU A 591 52.88 -55.25 -36.02
C GLU A 591 53.50 -55.61 -34.66
N LEU A 592 52.79 -56.35 -33.80
CA LEU A 592 53.19 -56.59 -32.39
C LEU A 592 53.51 -58.05 -32.04
N LEU A 593 53.47 -58.98 -33.01
CA LEU A 593 53.68 -60.42 -32.79
C LEU A 593 54.88 -61.01 -33.56
N ALA A 594 55.80 -60.16 -34.02
CA ALA A 594 56.99 -60.59 -34.78
C ALA A 594 58.27 -60.79 -33.92
N ASP A 595 58.28 -60.37 -32.66
CA ASP A 595 59.43 -60.47 -31.75
C ASP A 595 59.07 -61.18 -30.44
N GLY A 596 59.73 -62.31 -30.13
CA GLY A 596 59.85 -62.82 -28.76
C GLY A 596 59.40 -64.25 -28.45
N GLU A 597 59.98 -65.27 -29.10
CA GLU A 597 60.20 -66.57 -28.45
C GLU A 597 61.49 -66.50 -27.63
N ASP A 598 61.45 -66.70 -26.30
CA ASP A 598 62.30 -67.69 -25.58
C ASP A 598 61.85 -67.91 -24.11
N ASP A 599 62.45 -68.91 -23.46
CA ASP A 599 61.96 -69.75 -22.36
C ASP A 599 61.94 -69.17 -20.91
N GLY A 600 60.92 -69.59 -20.15
CA GLY A 600 61.07 -70.28 -18.86
C GLY A 600 61.54 -69.55 -17.59
N THR A 601 60.70 -69.55 -16.54
CA THR A 601 60.76 -70.52 -15.41
C THR A 601 59.95 -70.11 -14.15
N SER A 602 59.46 -71.14 -13.44
CA SER A 602 59.06 -71.29 -12.01
C SER A 602 59.18 -70.14 -10.99
N ALA A 603 58.43 -70.06 -9.88
CA ALA A 603 57.22 -70.75 -9.35
C ALA A 603 56.91 -70.19 -7.92
N VAL A 604 55.96 -70.80 -7.19
CA VAL A 604 55.83 -70.85 -5.71
C VAL A 604 54.97 -69.77 -4.99
N GLU A 605 53.77 -70.23 -4.63
CA GLU A 605 53.09 -70.19 -3.32
C GLU A 605 52.50 -68.91 -2.67
N ASP A 606 51.18 -69.03 -2.50
CA ASP A 606 50.33 -68.82 -1.32
C ASP A 606 49.96 -67.44 -0.76
N ALA A 607 48.70 -67.40 -0.31
CA ALA A 607 48.05 -66.23 0.25
C ALA A 607 47.73 -66.44 1.74
N SER A 608 48.07 -65.47 2.57
CA SER A 608 47.39 -65.26 3.86
C SER A 608 47.41 -63.78 4.26
N VAL A 609 46.44 -63.39 5.09
CA VAL A 609 46.05 -62.00 5.37
C VAL A 609 46.64 -61.53 6.70
N GLY A 610 47.10 -60.28 6.79
CA GLY A 610 47.39 -59.62 8.08
C GLY A 610 48.20 -58.33 8.01
N ASP A 611 47.50 -57.19 8.17
CA ASP A 611 47.91 -55.83 8.55
C ASP A 611 49.38 -55.36 8.59
N SER A 612 49.58 -54.12 8.12
CA SER A 612 50.53 -53.16 8.71
C SER A 612 50.09 -51.71 8.45
N GLU A 613 50.07 -50.90 9.50
CA GLU A 613 49.89 -49.43 9.48
C GLU A 613 51.12 -48.71 8.85
N ASP A 614 50.94 -47.50 8.30
CA ASP A 614 51.78 -46.30 8.61
C ASP A 614 51.43 -45.06 7.75
N ASP A 615 50.90 -44.04 8.43
CA ASP A 615 51.33 -42.63 8.50
C ASP A 615 51.69 -41.70 7.30
N TYR A 616 51.03 -40.52 7.39
CA TYR A 616 51.52 -39.13 7.21
C TYR A 616 51.85 -38.44 5.86
N GLU A 617 51.07 -37.37 5.64
CA GLU A 617 51.44 -35.99 5.26
C GLU A 617 52.29 -35.63 4.01
N GLN A 618 51.60 -34.98 3.06
CA GLN A 618 51.71 -33.54 2.72
C GLN A 618 52.92 -33.00 1.88
N ARG A 619 52.55 -32.17 0.88
CA ARG A 619 53.27 -31.06 0.19
C ARG A 619 54.03 -31.32 -1.13
N ARG A 620 53.51 -30.68 -2.19
CA ARG A 620 54.16 -29.63 -3.04
C ARG A 620 53.01 -28.72 -3.56
N SER A 621 53.03 -27.39 -3.37
CA SER A 621 53.86 -26.34 -4.02
C SER A 621 53.49 -26.19 -5.51
N THR A 622 53.18 -25.03 -6.13
CA THR A 622 53.13 -23.58 -5.77
C THR A 622 52.35 -22.84 -6.92
N ASP A 623 52.00 -21.55 -6.98
CA ASP A 623 52.33 -20.31 -6.24
C ASP A 623 51.23 -19.20 -6.43
N HIS A 624 51.50 -17.99 -5.94
CA HIS A 624 50.99 -16.66 -6.35
C HIS A 624 49.51 -16.26 -6.10
N LEU A 625 49.31 -15.58 -4.96
CA LEU A 625 48.26 -14.59 -4.74
C LEU A 625 48.87 -13.21 -4.42
N LEU A 626 48.15 -12.14 -4.77
CA LEU A 626 48.55 -10.75 -4.54
C LEU A 626 48.46 -10.38 -3.05
N GLY A 627 49.37 -9.51 -2.59
CA GLY A 627 49.39 -9.02 -1.20
C GLY A 627 48.32 -7.94 -0.92
N GLY A 628 48.13 -7.52 0.33
CA GLY A 628 48.76 -7.97 1.58
C GLY A 628 48.58 -6.95 2.71
N SER A 629 49.01 -7.32 3.93
CA SER A 629 49.16 -6.44 5.12
C SER A 629 47.88 -5.82 5.72
N SER A 630 47.64 -5.69 7.03
CA SER A 630 47.98 -6.39 8.29
C SER A 630 47.56 -5.46 9.45
N ARG A 631 47.32 -6.01 10.65
CA ARG A 631 47.05 -5.36 11.96
C ARG A 631 45.60 -4.85 12.17
N GLY A 632 44.84 -5.28 13.19
CA GLY A 632 45.10 -6.25 14.25
C GLY A 632 45.68 -5.66 15.55
N GLY A 633 44.90 -5.71 16.64
CA GLY A 633 45.41 -5.66 18.01
C GLY A 633 44.68 -4.77 19.03
N ARG A 634 43.69 -5.36 19.72
CA ARG A 634 43.36 -5.21 21.16
C ARG A 634 43.41 -3.81 21.81
N ALA A 635 42.25 -3.34 22.25
CA ALA A 635 41.94 -3.20 23.68
C ALA A 635 40.45 -3.48 23.88
#